data_AF-A0A3G8GX66-F1
#
_entry.id   AF-A0A3G8GX66-F1
#
_cell.length_a   1.000
_cell.length_b   1.000
_cell.length_c   1.000
_cell.angle_alpha   90.00
_cell.angle_beta   90.00
_cell.angle_gamma   90.00
#
_symmetry.space_group_name_H-M   'P 1'
#
loop_
_entity.id
_entity.type
_entity.pdbx_description
1 polymer ?
#
loop_
_entity_poly.entity_id
_entity_poly.type
_entity_poly.pdbx_seq_one_letter_code
_entity_poly.pdbx_strand_id
1 'polypeptide(L)'
;MNLIKFDKDSFLSLEDNFLHRRVSYFDHFLSNDEFDECQFLYYQLALESDALPSYMVAEERLLDLWERLARAGRNFTLADGRVDEIPSLTETMAIGMNVMRDTGGCSVCFDGAGVVWEPSFDLTHLIWMPKSWSWEYVEQMVNSSGLHFLD
;
A
#
# COMPACT_ATOMS: atom_id res chain seq x y z
N MET A 1 -22.07 13.67 -6.45
CA MET A 1 -20.80 13.01 -6.13
C MET A 1 -20.95 12.46 -4.72
N ASN A 2 -21.25 11.18 -4.57
CA ASN A 2 -21.44 10.57 -3.25
C ASN A 2 -20.05 10.27 -2.67
N LEU A 3 -19.61 11.11 -1.74
CA LEU A 3 -18.48 10.79 -0.86
C LEU A 3 -18.88 9.54 -0.07
N ILE A 4 -18.19 8.42 -0.32
CA ILE A 4 -18.35 7.21 0.48
C ILE A 4 -17.90 7.58 1.90
N LYS A 5 -18.83 7.61 2.85
CA LYS A 5 -18.51 7.78 4.27
C LYS A 5 -17.85 6.49 4.74
N PHE A 6 -16.58 6.55 5.10
CA PHE A 6 -15.90 5.51 5.84
C PHE A 6 -16.31 5.63 7.31
N ASP A 7 -17.45 5.02 7.67
CA ASP A 7 -17.85 4.80 9.07
C ASP A 7 -17.17 3.51 9.60
N LYS A 8 -16.96 3.41 10.91
CA LYS A 8 -16.39 2.26 11.61
C LYS A 8 -17.22 0.98 11.41
N ASP A 9 -18.53 1.10 11.16
CA ASP A 9 -19.41 -0.01 10.76
C ASP A 9 -19.27 -0.39 9.26
N SER A 10 -18.50 0.38 8.49
CA SER A 10 -18.29 0.16 7.04
C SER A 10 -17.18 -0.86 6.75
N PHE A 11 -16.41 -1.32 7.73
CA PHE A 11 -15.43 -2.39 7.48
C PHE A 11 -16.10 -3.70 7.06
N LEU A 12 -17.31 -4.00 7.59
CA LEU A 12 -18.14 -5.11 7.11
C LEU A 12 -18.82 -4.81 5.76
N SER A 13 -18.87 -3.55 5.30
CA SER A 13 -19.38 -3.14 3.99
C SER A 13 -18.29 -2.96 2.92
N LEU A 14 -17.01 -3.07 3.31
CA LEU A 14 -15.88 -3.04 2.38
C LEU A 14 -15.90 -4.27 1.48
N GLU A 15 -16.02 -5.50 2.00
CA GLU A 15 -16.06 -6.70 1.15
C GLU A 15 -17.28 -6.72 0.19
N ASP A 16 -18.40 -6.13 0.60
CA ASP A 16 -19.60 -6.04 -0.21
C ASP A 16 -19.47 -5.04 -1.37
N ASN A 17 -18.68 -3.97 -1.21
CA ASN A 17 -18.58 -2.88 -2.18
C ASN A 17 -17.21 -2.70 -2.82
N PHE A 18 -16.18 -3.38 -2.32
CA PHE A 18 -14.80 -3.26 -2.75
C PHE A 18 -14.25 -4.63 -3.17
N LEU A 19 -13.26 -4.58 -4.05
CA LEU A 19 -12.35 -5.67 -4.34
C LEU A 19 -11.00 -5.30 -3.73
N HIS A 20 -10.23 -6.31 -3.35
CA HIS A 20 -8.86 -6.11 -2.92
C HIS A 20 -7.90 -7.03 -3.66
N ARG A 21 -6.68 -6.56 -3.85
CA ARG A 21 -5.56 -7.34 -4.40
C ARG A 21 -4.30 -7.00 -3.62
N ARG A 22 -3.40 -7.98 -3.52
CA ARG A 22 -2.10 -7.76 -2.89
C ARG A 22 -1.14 -7.17 -3.91
N VAL A 23 -0.49 -6.08 -3.55
CA VAL A 23 0.63 -5.51 -4.30
C VAL A 23 1.93 -5.89 -3.61
N SER A 24 2.88 -6.42 -4.37
CA SER A 24 4.14 -6.89 -3.80
C SER A 24 5.34 -6.49 -4.66
N TYR A 25 6.49 -6.38 -3.99
CA TYR A 25 7.78 -6.40 -4.66
C TYR A 25 8.07 -7.76 -5.30
N PHE A 26 7.61 -8.85 -4.68
CA PHE A 26 7.76 -10.20 -5.21
C PHE A 26 6.72 -10.45 -6.30
N ASP A 27 7.08 -11.21 -7.32
CA ASP A 27 6.20 -11.55 -8.45
C ASP A 27 5.31 -12.78 -8.17
N HIS A 28 5.44 -13.38 -6.99
CA HIS A 28 4.64 -14.49 -6.50
C HIS A 28 4.60 -14.48 -4.96
N PHE A 29 3.69 -15.27 -4.39
CA PHE A 29 3.75 -15.60 -2.96
C PHE A 29 4.95 -16.49 -2.70
N LEU A 30 5.82 -16.05 -1.79
CA LEU A 30 6.95 -16.86 -1.36
C LEU A 30 6.45 -18.17 -0.75
N SER A 31 7.06 -19.28 -1.16
CA SER A 31 6.96 -20.54 -0.44
C SER A 31 7.60 -20.42 0.96
N ASN A 32 7.37 -21.38 1.84
CA ASN A 32 7.98 -21.37 3.17
C ASN A 32 9.52 -21.35 3.09
N ASP A 33 10.10 -22.11 2.16
CA ASP A 33 11.56 -22.15 1.99
C ASP A 33 12.09 -20.78 1.52
N GLU A 34 11.43 -20.16 0.54
CA GLU A 34 11.80 -18.82 0.06
C GLU A 34 11.60 -17.75 1.13
N PHE A 35 10.56 -17.87 1.95
CA PHE A 35 10.31 -16.99 3.08
C PHE A 35 11.44 -17.09 4.11
N ASP A 36 11.82 -18.31 4.49
CA ASP A 36 12.88 -18.56 5.47
C ASP A 36 14.27 -18.12 4.95
N GLU A 37 14.48 -18.18 3.63
CA GLU A 37 15.72 -17.74 2.98
C GLU A 37 15.74 -16.23 2.69
N CYS A 38 14.60 -15.53 2.74
CA CYS A 38 14.51 -14.11 2.39
C CYS A 38 15.06 -13.21 3.51
N GLN A 39 16.19 -12.56 3.25
CA GLN A 39 16.90 -11.73 4.23
C GLN A 39 16.39 -10.28 4.34
N PHE A 40 15.40 -9.89 3.53
CA PHE A 40 14.95 -8.50 3.44
C PHE A 40 13.43 -8.35 3.34
N LEU A 41 12.69 -9.34 3.84
CA LEU A 41 11.22 -9.38 3.78
C LEU A 41 10.55 -8.15 4.43
N TYR A 42 11.14 -7.65 5.52
CA TYR A 42 10.74 -6.43 6.22
C TYR A 42 11.97 -5.68 6.73
N TYR A 43 11.81 -4.40 7.06
CA TYR A 43 12.93 -3.49 7.30
C TYR A 43 13.88 -3.96 8.40
N GLN A 44 13.32 -4.39 9.54
CA GLN A 44 14.13 -4.86 10.67
C GLN A 44 14.96 -6.10 10.32
N LEU A 45 14.41 -7.06 9.57
CA LEU A 45 15.15 -8.22 9.11
C LEU A 45 16.31 -7.84 8.18
N ALA A 46 16.09 -6.86 7.30
CA ALA A 46 17.11 -6.36 6.41
C ALA A 46 18.28 -5.69 7.16
N LEU A 47 18.00 -5.01 8.27
CA LEU A 47 19.03 -4.45 9.17
C LEU A 47 19.84 -5.56 9.86
N GLU A 48 19.16 -6.60 10.35
CA GLU A 48 19.79 -7.70 11.07
C GLU A 48 20.61 -8.62 10.17
N SER A 49 20.24 -8.71 8.89
CA SER A 49 20.84 -9.62 7.90
C SER A 49 21.83 -8.95 6.95
N ASP A 50 22.20 -7.69 7.18
CA ASP A 50 23.05 -6.88 6.27
C ASP A 50 22.51 -6.81 4.83
N ALA A 51 21.19 -6.87 4.68
CA ALA A 51 20.47 -6.88 3.40
C ALA A 51 19.71 -5.57 3.13
N LEU A 52 20.04 -4.50 3.88
CA LEU A 52 19.42 -3.18 3.74
C LEU A 52 19.43 -2.63 2.30
N PRO A 53 20.50 -2.76 1.49
CA PRO A 53 20.47 -2.30 0.11
C PRO A 53 19.36 -2.95 -0.74
N SER A 54 19.12 -4.25 -0.55
CA SER A 54 18.05 -4.98 -1.26
C SER A 54 16.67 -4.50 -0.81
N TYR A 55 16.49 -4.29 0.49
CA TYR A 55 15.26 -3.73 1.03
C TYR A 55 14.98 -2.33 0.45
N MET A 56 15.99 -1.46 0.39
CA MET A 56 15.83 -0.09 -0.13
C MET A 56 15.37 -0.07 -1.58
N VAL A 57 15.82 -1.02 -2.42
CA VAL A 57 15.32 -1.16 -3.80
C VAL A 57 13.82 -1.49 -3.81
N ALA A 58 13.36 -2.37 -2.92
CA ALA A 58 11.95 -2.70 -2.81
C ALA A 58 11.11 -1.54 -2.27
N GLU A 59 11.61 -0.86 -1.23
CA GLU A 59 11.03 0.36 -0.67
C GLU A 59 10.87 1.45 -1.74
N GLU A 60 11.90 1.71 -2.54
CA GLU A 60 11.85 2.73 -3.60
C GLU A 60 10.74 2.44 -4.62
N ARG A 61 10.51 1.18 -4.99
CA ARG A 61 9.42 0.80 -5.90
C ARG A 61 8.04 0.99 -5.28
N LEU A 62 7.88 0.58 -4.03
CA LEU A 62 6.64 0.79 -3.28
C LEU A 62 6.34 2.29 -3.09
N LEU A 63 7.37 3.09 -2.81
CA LEU A 63 7.24 4.55 -2.69
C LEU A 63 6.97 5.23 -4.04
N ASP A 64 7.52 4.75 -5.17
CA ASP A 64 7.16 5.26 -6.50
C ASP A 64 5.67 5.04 -6.79
N LEU A 65 5.13 3.85 -6.47
CA LEU A 65 3.69 3.60 -6.59
C LEU A 65 2.89 4.53 -5.67
N TRP A 66 3.30 4.63 -4.41
CA TRP A 66 2.65 5.50 -3.41
C TRP A 66 2.60 6.96 -3.88
N GLU A 67 3.69 7.47 -4.43
CA GLU A 67 3.78 8.83 -4.97
C GLU A 67 2.82 9.04 -6.14
N ARG A 68 2.74 8.07 -7.08
CA ARG A 68 1.81 8.13 -8.23
C ARG A 68 0.36 8.19 -7.77
N LEU A 69 -0.02 7.35 -6.81
CA LEU A 69 -1.36 7.36 -6.21
C LEU A 69 -1.63 8.69 -5.51
N ALA A 70 -0.66 9.18 -4.72
CA ALA A 70 -0.76 10.43 -3.98
C ALA A 70 -0.89 11.67 -4.86
N ARG A 71 -0.30 11.65 -6.06
CA ARG A 71 -0.37 12.77 -7.03
C ARG A 71 -1.69 12.82 -7.79
N ALA A 72 -2.48 11.74 -7.78
CA ALA A 72 -3.74 11.69 -8.52
C ALA A 72 -4.83 12.58 -7.90
N GLY A 73 -4.70 12.99 -6.64
CA GLY A 73 -5.70 13.84 -5.99
C GLY A 73 -5.41 14.09 -4.51
N ARG A 74 -6.48 14.11 -3.71
CA ARG A 74 -6.40 14.29 -2.26
C ARG A 74 -6.15 12.95 -1.57
N ASN A 75 -5.46 13.01 -0.45
CA ASN A 75 -5.05 11.84 0.32
C ASN A 75 -5.59 11.96 1.73
N PHE A 76 -6.01 10.83 2.32
CA PHE A 76 -6.61 10.81 3.65
C PHE A 76 -6.04 9.66 4.47
N THR A 77 -5.71 9.91 5.73
CA THR A 77 -5.41 8.83 6.68
C THR A 77 -6.71 8.18 7.15
N LEU A 78 -6.65 6.89 7.42
CA LEU A 78 -7.74 6.10 8.02
C LEU A 78 -7.18 5.44 9.29
N ALA A 79 -7.30 6.13 10.42
CA ALA A 79 -6.75 5.69 11.70
C ALA A 79 -7.76 5.86 12.83
N ASP A 80 -7.89 4.85 13.70
CA ASP A 80 -8.75 4.90 14.90
C ASP A 80 -10.22 5.27 14.63
N GLY A 81 -10.73 4.96 13.44
CA GLY A 81 -12.08 5.32 13.00
C GLY A 81 -12.24 6.80 12.63
N ARG A 82 -11.13 7.51 12.40
CA ARG A 82 -11.10 8.89 11.89
C ARG A 82 -10.56 8.92 10.47
N VAL A 83 -11.04 9.92 9.73
CA VAL A 83 -10.60 10.23 8.37
C VAL A 83 -10.09 11.66 8.38
N ASP A 84 -8.80 11.84 8.22
CA ASP A 84 -8.16 13.15 8.22
C ASP A 84 -7.44 13.37 6.88
N GLU A 85 -7.62 14.55 6.28
CA GLU A 85 -6.94 14.91 5.04
C GLU A 85 -5.45 15.15 5.28
N ILE A 86 -4.61 14.58 4.43
CA ILE A 86 -3.17 14.80 4.46
C ILE A 86 -2.88 16.05 3.62
N PRO A 87 -2.31 17.11 4.21
CA PRO A 87 -2.28 18.43 3.59
C PRO A 87 -1.25 18.58 2.47
N SER A 88 -0.29 17.66 2.35
CA SER A 88 0.78 17.76 1.34
C SER A 88 1.27 16.40 0.85
N LEU A 89 1.85 16.39 -0.36
CA LEU A 89 2.54 15.22 -0.89
C LEU A 89 3.72 14.83 0.00
N THR A 90 4.49 15.81 0.49
CA THR A 90 5.63 15.56 1.39
C THR A 90 5.20 14.80 2.65
N GLU A 91 4.10 15.17 3.27
CA GLU A 91 3.56 14.45 4.43
C GLU A 91 2.99 13.08 4.04
N THR A 92 2.36 12.98 2.88
CA THR A 92 1.88 11.69 2.34
C THR A 92 3.04 10.72 2.14
N MET A 93 4.18 11.19 1.63
CA MET A 93 5.39 10.39 1.44
C MET A 93 6.07 10.04 2.76
N ALA A 94 6.08 10.94 3.74
CA ALA A 94 6.59 10.65 5.08
C ALA A 94 5.79 9.53 5.76
N ILE A 95 4.46 9.52 5.60
CA ILE A 95 3.60 8.41 6.06
C ILE A 95 3.95 7.12 5.31
N GLY A 96 4.08 7.18 3.97
CA GLY A 96 4.47 6.04 3.15
C GLY A 96 5.79 5.40 3.61
N MET A 97 6.82 6.22 3.87
CA MET A 97 8.10 5.72 4.41
C MET A 97 7.93 5.00 5.75
N ASN A 98 7.12 5.55 6.65
CA ASN A 98 6.86 4.91 7.94
C ASN A 98 6.14 3.57 7.76
N VAL A 99 5.16 3.52 6.84
CA VAL A 99 4.40 2.30 6.50
C VAL A 99 5.33 1.21 5.95
N MET A 100 6.21 1.53 5.00
CA MET A 100 7.11 0.52 4.43
C MET A 100 8.03 -0.04 5.51
N ARG A 101 8.60 0.83 6.36
CA ARG A 101 9.58 0.46 7.37
C ARG A 101 9.01 -0.16 8.63
N ASP A 102 7.68 -0.32 8.71
CA ASP A 102 6.97 -0.75 9.90
C ASP A 102 7.35 0.06 11.16
N THR A 103 7.64 1.34 10.98
CA THR A 103 7.96 2.27 12.11
C THR A 103 6.73 3.04 12.57
N GLY A 104 5.54 2.62 12.13
CA GLY A 104 4.27 3.28 12.32
C GLY A 104 3.58 3.59 10.99
N GLY A 105 2.37 4.12 11.05
CA GLY A 105 1.58 4.41 9.85
C GLY A 105 0.14 3.95 10.01
N CYS A 106 -0.66 4.17 8.98
CA CYS A 106 -2.05 3.78 8.93
C CYS A 106 -2.47 3.56 7.48
N SER A 107 -3.67 3.03 7.28
CA SER A 107 -4.24 2.95 5.94
C SER A 107 -4.43 4.34 5.36
N VAL A 108 -4.19 4.48 4.05
CA VAL A 108 -4.31 5.75 3.34
C VAL A 108 -5.26 5.60 2.17
N CYS A 109 -6.24 6.49 2.09
CA CYS A 109 -7.13 6.63 0.94
C CYS A 109 -6.56 7.66 -0.03
N PHE A 110 -6.27 7.23 -1.25
CA PHE A 110 -5.89 8.06 -2.39
C PHE A 110 -7.13 8.32 -3.23
N ASP A 111 -7.91 9.35 -2.89
CA ASP A 111 -9.22 9.66 -3.48
C ASP A 111 -9.15 9.83 -5.00
N GLY A 112 -8.08 10.47 -5.50
CA GLY A 112 -7.87 10.66 -6.94
C GLY A 112 -7.61 9.38 -7.72
N ALA A 113 -7.01 8.37 -7.07
CA ALA A 113 -6.78 7.06 -7.66
C ALA A 113 -7.92 6.06 -7.36
N GLY A 114 -8.83 6.40 -6.44
CA GLY A 114 -9.89 5.51 -5.97
C GLY A 114 -9.39 4.29 -5.23
N VAL A 115 -8.24 4.41 -4.55
CA VAL A 115 -7.54 3.31 -3.89
C VAL A 115 -7.45 3.57 -2.40
N VAL A 116 -7.69 2.54 -1.59
CA VAL A 116 -7.23 2.51 -0.20
C VAL A 116 -6.05 1.57 -0.11
N TRP A 117 -4.93 2.06 0.41
CA TRP A 117 -3.77 1.25 0.79
C TRP A 117 -3.91 0.82 2.23
N GLU A 118 -3.85 -0.48 2.46
CA GLU A 118 -3.77 -1.09 3.77
C GLU A 118 -2.36 -1.67 3.99
N PRO A 119 -1.62 -1.15 4.99
CA PRO A 119 -0.31 -1.65 5.37
C PRO A 119 -0.30 -3.15 5.70
N SER A 120 0.81 -3.80 5.42
CA SER A 120 1.15 -5.15 5.86
C SER A 120 2.49 -5.06 6.61
N PHE A 121 2.86 -6.11 7.32
CA PHE A 121 4.13 -6.20 8.05
C PHE A 121 5.33 -6.51 7.14
N ASP A 122 5.09 -6.83 5.86
CA ASP A 122 6.09 -7.18 4.86
C ASP A 122 5.96 -6.32 3.60
N LEU A 123 6.81 -6.57 2.61
CA LEU A 123 6.78 -5.93 1.28
C LEU A 123 5.57 -6.34 0.40
N THR A 124 4.50 -6.89 1.00
CA THR A 124 3.27 -7.31 0.32
C THR A 124 2.05 -6.63 0.96
N HIS A 125 1.62 -5.51 0.39
CA HIS A 125 0.54 -4.68 0.92
C HIS A 125 -0.80 -4.99 0.26
N LEU A 126 -1.88 -4.49 0.85
CA LEU A 126 -3.23 -4.69 0.32
C LEU A 126 -3.77 -3.38 -0.28
N ILE A 127 -4.27 -3.47 -1.50
CA ILE A 127 -4.96 -2.38 -2.19
C ILE A 127 -6.43 -2.71 -2.30
N TRP A 128 -7.29 -1.80 -1.87
CA TRP A 128 -8.74 -1.89 -2.01
C TRP A 128 -9.24 -0.89 -3.04
N MET A 129 -10.18 -1.31 -3.88
CA MET A 129 -10.86 -0.47 -4.86
C MET A 129 -12.37 -0.76 -4.89
N PRO A 130 -13.23 0.23 -5.13
CA PRO A 130 -14.66 -0.01 -5.31
C PRO A 130 -14.93 -0.98 -6.48
N LYS A 131 -15.89 -1.90 -6.33
CA LYS A 131 -16.32 -2.85 -7.38
C LYS A 131 -16.78 -2.19 -8.68
N SER A 132 -17.18 -0.93 -8.61
CA SER A 132 -17.62 -0.13 -9.77
C SER A 132 -16.48 0.48 -10.57
N TRP A 133 -15.23 0.35 -10.13
CA TRP A 133 -14.05 0.93 -10.78
C TRP A 133 -13.24 -0.14 -11.51
N SER A 134 -12.58 0.26 -12.60
CA SER A 134 -11.68 -0.61 -13.34
C SER A 134 -10.29 -0.62 -12.72
N TRP A 135 -9.66 -1.79 -12.66
CA TRP A 135 -8.29 -1.96 -12.18
C TRP A 135 -7.24 -1.46 -13.18
N GLU A 136 -7.57 -1.31 -14.46
CA GLU A 136 -6.60 -1.02 -15.53
C GLU A 136 -5.67 0.16 -15.22
N TYR A 137 -6.21 1.24 -14.66
CA TYR A 137 -5.42 2.42 -14.31
C TYR A 137 -4.42 2.14 -13.17
N VAL A 138 -4.85 1.41 -12.14
CA VAL A 138 -4.01 1.05 -11.00
C VAL A 138 -2.99 -0.03 -11.40
N GLU A 139 -3.38 -0.99 -12.23
CA GLU A 139 -2.48 -1.98 -12.83
C GLU A 139 -1.37 -1.33 -13.64
N GLN A 140 -1.68 -0.31 -14.44
CA GLN A 140 -0.65 0.45 -15.16
C GLN A 140 0.34 1.12 -14.20
N MET A 141 -0.14 1.70 -13.09
CA MET A 141 0.74 2.31 -12.09
C MET A 141 1.61 1.28 -11.38
N VAL A 142 1.02 0.16 -10.92
CA VAL A 142 1.73 -0.95 -10.27
C VAL A 142 2.85 -1.49 -11.18
N ASN A 143 2.52 -1.79 -12.43
CA ASN A 143 3.49 -2.29 -13.41
C ASN A 143 4.58 -1.25 -13.72
N SER A 144 4.22 0.03 -13.83
CA SER A 144 5.19 1.11 -14.09
C SER A 144 6.17 1.33 -12.94
N SER A 145 5.77 0.99 -11.72
CA SER A 145 6.62 1.01 -10.51
C SER A 145 7.45 -0.26 -10.33
N GLY A 146 7.33 -1.24 -11.24
CA GLY A 146 8.07 -2.50 -11.15
C GLY A 146 7.61 -3.39 -9.99
N LEU A 147 6.32 -3.32 -9.66
CA LEU A 147 5.64 -4.13 -8.66
C LEU A 147 4.67 -5.10 -9.33
N HIS A 148 4.11 -6.02 -8.54
CA HIS A 148 3.24 -7.08 -9.02
C HIS A 148 1.95 -7.11 -8.22
N PHE A 149 0.83 -7.39 -8.90
CA PHE A 149 -0.35 -7.89 -8.22
C PHE A 149 -0.22 -9.41 -8.03
N LEU A 150 -0.53 -9.87 -6.83
CA LEU A 150 -0.63 -11.29 -6.50
C LEU A 150 -2.10 -11.71 -6.51
N ASP A 151 -2.39 -12.81 -7.20
CA ASP A 151 -3.73 -13.40 -7.33
C ASP A 151 -3.98 -14.51 -6.30
#